data_AF-A0A091U327-F1
#
_entry.id   AF-A0A091U327-F1
#
_cell.length_a   1.000
_cell.length_b   1.000
_cell.length_c   1.000
_cell.angle_alpha   90.00
_cell.angle_beta   90.00
_cell.angle_gamma   90.00
#
_symmetry.space_group_name_H-M   'P 1'
#
loop_
_entity.id
_entity.type
_entity.pdbx_description
1 polymer ?
#
loop_
_entity_poly.entity_id
_entity_poly.type
_entity_poly.pdbx_seq_one_letter_code
_entity_poly.pdbx_strand_id
1 'polypeptide(L)'
;VGILTLVFCSCSGQPASLPWDLPAVSSWEHQGGLVFIHMESSLYSLPCSPVEMEVADPTYRWVQDRAAPTVFSVTKEGHLLFQRFQAGDSGKYSCTISYMKHRVPVSHTFHYSIFGYHVLGGLDTVLLFHSKLCEDEWTKRFLWGLQDKLRQLETEQHCKLQLTATFCFPSLNNPSDEFIMQVQLEVSLFGPHWDEYCNSQDTEMVTDCYRKTVQHNL
;
A
#
# COMPACT_ATOMS: atom_id res chain seq x y z
N VAL A 1 18.45 -26.93 -4.70
CA VAL A 1 18.14 -26.33 -3.38
C VAL A 1 18.53 -24.87 -3.47
N GLY A 2 17.57 -23.98 -3.72
CA GLY A 2 17.80 -22.54 -3.78
C GLY A 2 17.14 -21.90 -2.57
N ILE A 3 17.92 -21.20 -1.76
CA ILE A 3 17.44 -20.48 -0.57
C ILE A 3 17.00 -19.09 -1.05
N LEU A 4 15.73 -18.78 -0.90
CA LEU A 4 15.20 -17.43 -1.09
C LEU A 4 15.34 -16.68 0.25
N THR A 5 16.26 -15.73 0.32
CA THR A 5 16.48 -14.93 1.54
C THR A 5 15.66 -13.66 1.45
N LEU A 6 14.56 -13.57 2.21
CA LEU A 6 13.80 -12.33 2.38
C LEU A 6 14.37 -11.57 3.59
N VAL A 7 14.88 -10.37 3.34
CA VAL A 7 15.44 -9.47 4.35
C VAL A 7 14.34 -8.53 4.82
N PHE A 8 13.85 -8.70 6.05
CA PHE A 8 12.96 -7.73 6.70
C PHE A 8 13.80 -6.69 7.44
N CYS A 9 13.80 -5.45 6.95
CA CYS A 9 14.39 -4.30 7.65
C CYS A 9 13.45 -3.85 8.78
N SER A 10 13.88 -4.07 10.02
CA SER A 10 13.30 -3.43 11.21
C SER A 10 13.83 -2.01 11.34
N CYS A 11 12.93 -1.03 11.40
CA CYS A 11 13.28 0.35 11.76
C CYS A 11 13.11 0.55 13.26
N SER A 12 14.18 0.36 14.06
CA SER A 12 14.23 0.85 15.43
C SER A 12 14.82 2.26 15.45
N GLY A 13 13.96 3.26 15.65
CA GLY A 13 14.36 4.65 15.87
C GLY A 13 14.23 4.99 17.35
N GLN A 14 15.35 5.24 18.02
CA GLN A 14 15.41 5.78 19.38
C GLN A 14 15.04 7.27 19.35
N PRO A 15 14.27 7.80 20.32
CA PRO A 15 13.88 9.21 20.31
C PRO A 15 15.05 10.12 20.70
N ALA A 16 15.39 11.06 19.83
CA ALA A 16 16.26 12.19 20.16
C ALA A 16 15.45 13.22 20.96
N SER A 17 15.93 13.58 22.14
CA SER A 17 15.41 14.70 22.92
C SER A 17 15.77 16.03 22.27
N LEU A 18 14.82 16.97 22.26
CA LEU A 18 15.06 18.36 21.91
C LEU A 18 14.93 19.27 23.15
N PRO A 19 15.72 20.36 23.23
CA PRO A 19 15.69 21.31 24.35
C PRO A 19 14.47 22.23 24.29
N TRP A 20 13.96 22.59 25.46
CA TRP A 20 12.88 23.56 25.62
C TRP A 20 13.27 24.96 25.14
N ASP A 21 12.35 25.60 24.41
CA ASP A 21 12.02 27.02 24.52
C ASP A 21 10.53 27.20 24.14
N LEU A 22 9.72 27.69 25.08
CA LEU A 22 8.29 27.98 24.90
C LEU A 22 8.09 29.48 24.61
N PRO A 23 7.20 29.84 23.66
CA PRO A 23 6.38 31.03 23.80
C PRO A 23 4.93 30.66 24.10
N ALA A 24 4.18 31.60 24.68
CA ALA A 24 2.77 31.50 25.03
C ALA A 24 1.85 31.44 23.80
N VAL A 25 1.92 30.34 23.05
CA VAL A 25 1.00 29.97 21.97
C VAL A 25 0.21 28.76 22.48
N SER A 26 -1.12 28.80 22.42
CA SER A 26 -1.90 27.58 22.64
C SER A 26 -1.77 26.72 21.38
N SER A 27 -0.69 25.93 21.32
CA SER A 27 -0.42 24.95 20.28
C SER A 27 -0.94 23.58 20.72
N TRP A 28 -1.80 22.98 19.91
CA TRP A 28 -2.33 21.64 20.16
C TRP A 28 -1.80 20.65 19.14
N GLU A 29 -1.42 19.47 19.61
CA GLU A 29 -0.91 18.38 18.78
C GLU A 29 -1.94 17.25 18.74
N HIS A 30 -2.27 16.79 17.54
CA HIS A 30 -3.30 15.80 17.28
C HIS A 30 -2.76 14.67 16.39
N GLN A 31 -3.27 13.46 16.60
CA GLN A 31 -2.98 12.35 15.70
C GLN A 31 -4.04 12.34 14.58
N GLY A 32 -3.63 12.64 13.35
CA GLY A 32 -4.47 12.60 12.15
C GLY A 32 -4.72 11.18 11.63
N GLY A 33 -3.83 10.23 11.96
CA GLY A 33 -4.03 8.79 11.74
C GLY A 33 -3.19 8.19 10.60
N LEU A 34 -3.52 6.95 10.23
CA LEU A 34 -2.91 6.21 9.12
C LEU A 34 -3.72 6.46 7.84
N VAL A 35 -3.04 6.86 6.77
CA VAL A 35 -3.65 7.14 5.47
C VAL A 35 -3.01 6.20 4.43
N PHE A 36 -3.85 5.50 3.68
CA PHE A 36 -3.39 4.60 2.62
C PHE A 36 -3.80 5.20 1.28
N ILE A 37 -2.81 5.41 0.41
CA ILE A 37 -3.02 5.99 -0.93
C ILE A 37 -2.50 5.00 -1.96
N HIS A 38 -3.30 4.73 -2.97
CA HIS A 38 -2.95 3.89 -4.10
C HIS A 38 -1.83 4.55 -4.92
N MET A 39 -0.74 3.83 -5.25
CA MET A 39 0.29 4.39 -6.14
C MET A 39 -0.30 4.58 -7.53
N GLU A 40 0.06 5.69 -8.17
CA GLU A 40 -0.55 6.18 -9.41
C GLU A 40 -1.91 6.86 -9.27
N SER A 41 -2.45 6.96 -8.04
CA SER A 41 -3.62 7.81 -7.80
C SER A 41 -3.31 9.25 -8.19
N SER A 42 -4.18 9.82 -9.01
CA SER A 42 -4.10 11.22 -9.45
C SER A 42 -5.11 12.08 -8.71
N LEU A 43 -4.71 13.30 -8.35
CA LEU A 43 -5.56 14.30 -7.69
C LEU A 43 -6.11 13.86 -6.33
N TYR A 44 -5.38 13.01 -5.60
CA TYR A 44 -5.76 12.64 -4.23
C TYR A 44 -5.63 13.84 -3.30
N SER A 45 -6.71 14.17 -2.58
CA SER A 45 -6.79 15.31 -1.67
C SER A 45 -6.90 14.83 -0.22
N LEU A 46 -5.86 15.07 0.57
CA LEU A 46 -5.84 14.75 2.00
C LEU A 46 -6.24 15.99 2.84
N PRO A 47 -7.35 15.99 3.59
CA PRO A 47 -7.69 17.08 4.49
C PRO A 47 -6.67 17.26 5.63
N CYS A 48 -6.45 18.51 6.04
CA CYS A 48 -5.50 18.88 7.10
C CYS A 48 -5.96 18.50 8.50
N SER A 49 -7.28 18.44 8.72
CA SER A 49 -7.89 17.99 9.97
C SER A 49 -8.87 16.86 9.65
N PRO A 50 -8.90 15.79 10.46
CA PRO A 50 -9.87 14.71 10.30
C PRO A 50 -11.29 15.11 10.73
N VAL A 51 -11.43 16.26 11.40
CA VAL A 51 -12.72 16.83 11.83
C VAL A 51 -12.85 18.23 11.24
N GLU A 52 -14.04 18.60 10.80
CA GLU A 52 -14.30 19.96 10.34
C GLU A 52 -14.01 20.97 11.45
N MET A 53 -13.22 21.99 11.13
CA MET A 53 -12.90 23.09 12.02
C MET A 53 -13.39 24.39 11.38
N GLU A 54 -14.49 24.91 11.89
CA GLU A 54 -14.99 26.23 11.48
C GLU A 54 -14.17 27.34 12.16
N VAL A 55 -13.14 27.80 11.47
CA VAL A 55 -12.27 28.89 11.93
C VAL A 55 -12.18 29.97 10.86
N ALA A 56 -12.21 31.24 11.28
CA ALA A 56 -12.09 32.37 10.36
C ALA A 56 -10.62 32.62 9.99
N ASP A 57 -10.38 32.82 8.70
CA ASP A 57 -9.07 33.15 8.11
C ASP A 57 -7.89 32.24 8.56
N PRO A 58 -8.01 30.90 8.47
CA PRO A 58 -6.93 30.00 8.82
C PRO A 58 -5.79 30.05 7.80
N THR A 59 -4.57 29.87 8.31
CA THR A 59 -3.38 29.57 7.51
C THR A 59 -2.99 28.11 7.69
N TYR A 60 -2.69 27.43 6.60
CA TYR A 60 -2.34 26.01 6.58
C TYR A 60 -0.88 25.81 6.18
N ARG A 61 -0.18 24.92 6.87
CA ARG A 61 1.19 24.55 6.56
C ARG A 61 1.37 23.05 6.59
N TRP A 62 1.77 22.48 5.46
CA TRP A 62 2.16 21.07 5.36
C TRP A 62 3.67 20.91 5.43
N VAL A 63 4.11 19.88 6.15
CA VAL A 63 5.50 19.46 6.26
C VAL A 63 5.55 17.95 6.08
N GLN A 64 6.57 17.46 5.39
CA GLN A 64 6.91 16.04 5.34
C GLN A 64 8.25 15.84 6.04
N ASP A 65 8.34 14.79 6.84
CA ASP A 65 9.54 14.43 7.60
C ASP A 65 10.60 13.83 6.66
N ARG A 66 11.28 14.70 5.90
CA ARG A 66 12.33 14.34 4.93
C ARG A 66 13.49 15.30 4.99
N ALA A 67 14.65 14.81 4.56
CA ALA A 67 15.88 15.60 4.49
C ALA A 67 15.84 16.74 3.46
N ALA A 68 14.97 16.64 2.44
CA ALA A 68 14.82 17.66 1.41
C ALA A 68 13.50 18.45 1.60
N PRO A 69 13.50 19.79 1.47
CA PRO A 69 12.28 20.57 1.48
C PRO A 69 11.46 20.27 0.23
N THR A 70 10.26 19.71 0.41
CA THR A 70 9.29 19.49 -0.66
C THR A 70 8.29 20.63 -0.68
N VAL A 71 8.02 21.21 -1.85
CA VAL A 71 6.93 22.17 -2.04
C VAL A 71 5.66 21.38 -2.33
N PHE A 72 4.66 21.55 -1.46
CA PHE A 72 3.37 20.87 -1.59
C PHE A 72 2.36 21.71 -2.36
N SER A 73 1.49 21.05 -3.13
CA SER A 73 0.27 21.67 -3.64
C SER A 73 -0.80 21.60 -2.54
N VAL A 74 -1.32 22.76 -2.11
CA VAL A 74 -2.32 22.85 -1.04
C VAL A 74 -3.53 23.62 -1.54
N THR A 75 -4.74 23.13 -1.29
CA THR A 75 -5.99 23.81 -1.68
C THR A 75 -6.29 25.00 -0.78
N LYS A 76 -7.31 25.80 -1.12
CA LYS A 76 -7.74 26.94 -0.29
C LYS A 76 -8.26 26.51 1.07
N GLU A 77 -8.84 25.32 1.13
CA GLU A 77 -9.36 24.64 2.33
C GLU A 77 -8.24 23.98 3.14
N GLY A 78 -6.99 24.07 2.69
CA GLY A 78 -5.82 23.54 3.38
C GLY A 78 -5.52 22.07 3.09
N HIS A 79 -6.17 21.45 2.10
CA HIS A 79 -5.95 20.04 1.80
C HIS A 79 -4.65 19.85 1.02
N LEU A 80 -3.90 18.80 1.36
CA LEU A 80 -2.70 18.40 0.62
C LEU A 80 -3.11 17.65 -0.65
N LEU A 81 -2.70 18.16 -1.81
CA LEU A 81 -3.02 17.59 -3.12
C LEU A 81 -1.81 16.83 -3.69
N PHE A 82 -2.00 15.53 -3.91
CA PHE A 82 -1.08 14.71 -4.67
C PHE A 82 -1.51 14.67 -6.13
N GLN A 83 -0.77 15.36 -7.00
CA GLN A 83 -1.04 15.36 -8.44
C GLN A 83 -0.96 13.94 -9.03
N ARG A 84 0.06 13.19 -8.61
CA ARG A 84 0.27 11.78 -8.91
C ARG A 84 1.06 11.15 -7.78
N PHE A 85 0.43 10.29 -7.00
CA PHE A 85 1.06 9.68 -5.82
C PHE A 85 2.03 8.57 -6.24
N GLN A 86 3.26 8.60 -5.73
CA GLN A 86 4.32 7.64 -6.01
C GLN A 86 4.79 6.94 -4.72
N ALA A 87 5.50 5.82 -4.83
CA ALA A 87 6.11 5.13 -3.68
C ALA A 87 6.94 6.11 -2.82
N GLY A 88 7.71 6.93 -3.54
CA GLY A 88 8.52 8.01 -3.01
C GLY A 88 7.73 9.18 -2.47
N ASP A 89 6.40 9.16 -2.35
CA ASP A 89 5.62 10.18 -1.63
C ASP A 89 5.16 9.68 -0.25
N SER A 90 5.34 8.40 0.05
CA SER A 90 5.03 7.82 1.37
C SER A 90 5.87 8.42 2.49
N GLY A 91 5.35 8.47 3.72
CA GLY A 91 6.10 8.89 4.89
C GLY A 91 5.24 9.59 5.93
N LYS A 92 5.91 10.28 6.86
CA LYS A 92 5.26 11.07 7.90
C LYS A 92 5.03 12.49 7.42
N TYR A 93 3.82 12.96 7.64
CA TYR A 93 3.40 14.31 7.29
C TYR A 93 2.79 14.97 8.50
N SER A 94 2.90 16.28 8.58
CA SER A 94 2.17 17.10 9.54
C SER A 94 1.51 18.27 8.84
N CYS A 95 0.30 18.59 9.27
CA CYS A 95 -0.41 19.79 8.87
C CYS A 95 -0.66 20.68 10.08
N THR A 96 -0.24 21.94 10.01
CA THR A 96 -0.52 22.94 11.05
C THR A 96 -1.54 23.95 10.55
N ILE A 97 -2.66 24.07 11.25
CA ILE A 97 -3.69 25.11 11.10
C ILE A 97 -3.39 26.20 12.11
N SER A 98 -3.17 27.44 11.66
CA SER A 98 -2.97 28.60 12.55
C SER A 98 -4.01 29.68 12.28
N TYR A 99 -4.59 30.24 13.33
CA TYR A 99 -5.63 31.27 13.25
C TYR A 99 -5.67 32.14 14.51
N MET A 100 -6.45 33.23 14.47
CA MET A 100 -6.62 34.13 15.62
C MET A 100 -7.93 33.84 16.35
N LYS A 101 -7.86 33.51 17.64
CA LYS A 101 -9.03 33.35 18.51
C LYS A 101 -9.02 34.43 19.58
N HIS A 102 -10.00 35.33 19.57
CA HIS A 102 -10.06 36.47 20.51
C HIS A 102 -8.75 37.28 20.60
N ARG A 103 -8.11 37.54 19.44
CA ARG A 103 -6.79 38.21 19.31
C ARG A 103 -5.59 37.43 19.87
N VAL A 104 -5.77 36.16 20.19
CA VAL A 104 -4.68 35.26 20.59
C VAL A 104 -4.38 34.30 19.43
N PRO A 105 -3.11 34.15 19.02
CA PRO A 105 -2.74 33.17 18.01
C PRO A 105 -2.91 31.75 18.57
N VAL A 106 -3.62 30.91 17.83
CA VAL A 106 -3.87 29.50 18.14
C VAL A 106 -3.35 28.65 16.98
N SER A 107 -2.75 27.51 17.29
CA SER A 107 -2.32 26.55 16.28
C SER A 107 -2.72 25.12 16.65
N HIS A 108 -3.08 24.35 15.63
CA HIS A 108 -3.40 22.92 15.74
C HIS A 108 -2.56 22.17 14.71
N THR A 109 -1.73 21.23 15.16
CA THR A 109 -0.92 20.38 14.30
C THR A 109 -1.51 18.97 14.29
N PHE A 110 -1.68 18.39 13.11
CA PHE A 110 -2.16 17.04 12.89
C PHE A 110 -1.08 16.19 12.23
N HIS A 111 -0.77 15.03 12.82
CA HIS A 111 0.25 14.10 12.33
C HIS A 111 -0.35 12.92 11.57
N TYR A 112 0.15 12.68 10.37
CA TYR A 112 -0.28 11.61 9.49
C TYR A 112 0.88 10.68 9.16
N SER A 113 0.60 9.38 9.07
CA SER A 113 1.50 8.43 8.43
C SER A 113 0.84 7.96 7.13
N ILE A 114 1.42 8.38 6.01
CA ILE A 114 0.89 8.12 4.67
C ILE A 114 1.67 6.96 4.06
N PHE A 115 0.96 5.93 3.64
CA PHE A 115 1.52 4.74 3.02
C PHE A 115 1.00 4.62 1.60
N GLY A 116 1.92 4.71 0.65
CA GLY A 116 1.72 4.20 -0.68
C GLY A 116 1.57 2.70 -0.65
N TYR A 117 0.48 2.22 -1.22
CA TYR A 117 0.33 0.81 -1.53
C TYR A 117 0.02 0.68 -3.02
N HIS A 118 0.42 -0.44 -3.63
CA HIS A 118 0.08 -0.91 -4.99
C HIS A 118 1.09 -0.67 -6.13
N VAL A 119 1.59 -1.74 -6.75
CA VAL A 119 1.88 -1.78 -8.20
C VAL A 119 0.69 -2.53 -8.84
N LEU A 120 0.14 -2.06 -9.95
CA LEU A 120 -0.96 -2.73 -10.65
C LEU A 120 -0.59 -4.17 -11.00
N GLY A 121 -1.48 -5.11 -10.66
CA GLY A 121 -1.41 -6.52 -11.04
C GLY A 121 -0.79 -7.44 -9.99
N GLY A 122 -1.20 -8.70 -10.01
CA GLY A 122 -0.49 -9.77 -9.32
C GLY A 122 0.89 -10.01 -9.93
N LEU A 123 1.76 -10.71 -9.21
CA LEU A 123 2.98 -11.23 -9.79
C LEU A 123 2.63 -12.46 -10.65
N ASP A 124 2.76 -12.33 -11.96
CA ASP A 124 2.70 -13.49 -12.86
C ASP A 124 3.94 -14.36 -12.63
N THR A 125 3.71 -15.62 -12.30
CA THR A 125 4.78 -16.61 -12.12
C THR A 125 4.49 -17.88 -12.91
N VAL A 126 5.56 -18.50 -13.39
CA VAL A 126 5.52 -19.70 -14.21
C VAL A 126 6.34 -20.78 -13.52
N LEU A 127 5.69 -21.88 -13.16
CA LEU A 127 6.35 -23.06 -12.63
C LEU A 127 6.51 -24.09 -13.73
N LEU A 128 7.73 -24.61 -13.86
CA LEU A 128 8.08 -25.64 -14.84
C LEU A 128 8.43 -26.93 -14.10
N PHE A 129 7.72 -28.01 -14.42
CA PHE A 129 7.94 -29.33 -13.86
C PHE A 129 8.32 -30.32 -14.96
N HIS A 130 9.38 -31.08 -14.73
CA HIS A 130 9.76 -32.17 -15.61
C HIS A 130 8.95 -33.42 -15.26
N SER A 131 8.34 -34.03 -16.27
CA SER A 131 7.54 -35.24 -16.16
C SER A 131 7.88 -36.22 -17.27
N LYS A 132 7.63 -37.50 -17.05
CA LYS A 132 7.69 -38.54 -18.10
C LYS A 132 6.34 -38.75 -18.79
N LEU A 133 5.27 -38.18 -18.23
CA LEU A 133 3.89 -38.39 -18.65
C LEU A 133 3.14 -37.06 -18.64
N CYS A 134 2.33 -36.83 -19.67
CA CYS A 134 1.34 -35.75 -19.76
C CYS A 134 -0.10 -36.30 -19.79
N GLU A 135 -0.33 -37.48 -19.23
CA GLU A 135 -1.67 -38.06 -19.17
C GLU A 135 -2.59 -37.22 -18.26
N ASP A 136 -3.84 -37.06 -18.70
CA ASP A 136 -4.84 -36.22 -18.04
C ASP A 136 -5.07 -36.57 -16.57
N GLU A 137 -5.11 -37.85 -16.23
CA GLU A 137 -5.44 -38.30 -14.86
C GLU A 137 -4.30 -37.98 -13.88
N TRP A 138 -3.06 -38.28 -14.27
CA TRP A 138 -1.87 -37.97 -13.47
C TRP A 138 -1.65 -36.47 -13.33
N THR A 139 -1.87 -35.73 -14.41
CA THR A 139 -1.79 -34.26 -14.42
C THR A 139 -2.81 -33.66 -13.46
N LYS A 140 -4.06 -34.12 -13.47
CA LYS A 140 -5.10 -33.66 -12.53
C LYS A 140 -4.73 -33.95 -11.08
N ARG A 141 -4.22 -35.14 -10.77
CA ARG A 141 -3.77 -35.49 -9.41
C ARG A 141 -2.61 -34.61 -8.95
N PHE A 142 -1.64 -34.36 -9.84
CA PHE A 142 -0.53 -33.47 -9.55
C PHE A 142 -0.99 -32.04 -9.28
N LEU A 143 -1.84 -31.47 -10.14
CA LEU A 143 -2.37 -30.11 -9.96
C LEU A 143 -3.17 -29.97 -8.67
N TRP A 144 -3.94 -31.00 -8.30
CA TRP A 144 -4.67 -31.00 -7.04
C TRP A 144 -3.71 -30.96 -5.82
N GLY A 145 -2.67 -31.79 -5.84
CA GLY A 145 -1.64 -31.77 -4.80
C GLY A 145 -0.84 -30.46 -4.75
N LEU A 146 -0.54 -29.88 -5.91
CA LEU A 146 0.10 -28.57 -6.01
C LEU A 146 -0.80 -27.48 -5.40
N GLN A 147 -2.09 -27.47 -5.73
CA GLN A 147 -3.04 -26.50 -5.21
C GLN A 147 -3.18 -26.59 -3.69
N ASP A 148 -3.18 -27.80 -3.11
CA ASP A 148 -3.21 -28.01 -1.66
C ASP A 148 -1.97 -27.41 -0.97
N LYS A 149 -0.78 -27.63 -1.56
CA LYS A 149 0.46 -27.00 -1.07
C LYS A 149 0.48 -25.48 -1.21
N LEU A 150 -0.05 -24.96 -2.32
CA LEU A 150 -0.15 -23.52 -2.53
C LEU A 150 -1.12 -22.88 -1.52
N ARG A 151 -2.23 -23.52 -1.16
CA ARG A 151 -3.16 -23.02 -0.12
C ARG A 151 -2.50 -22.89 1.25
N GLN A 152 -1.61 -23.82 1.60
CA GLN A 152 -0.84 -23.70 2.83
C GLN A 152 0.05 -22.45 2.77
N LEU A 153 0.72 -22.22 1.64
CA LEU A 153 1.54 -21.03 1.41
C LEU A 153 0.73 -19.73 1.44
N GLU A 154 -0.47 -19.71 0.83
CA GLU A 154 -1.41 -18.58 0.89
C GLU A 154 -1.67 -18.16 2.34
N THR A 155 -1.91 -19.14 3.21
CA THR A 155 -2.19 -18.91 4.63
C THR A 155 -0.95 -18.42 5.39
N GLU A 156 0.21 -19.02 5.14
CA GLU A 156 1.46 -18.67 5.83
C GLU A 156 2.00 -17.29 5.41
N GLN A 157 1.78 -16.90 4.14
CA GLN A 157 2.31 -15.67 3.55
C GLN A 157 1.24 -14.58 3.40
N HIS A 158 0.03 -14.81 3.89
CA HIS A 158 -1.11 -13.88 3.78
C HIS A 158 -1.33 -13.38 2.35
N CYS A 159 -1.18 -14.26 1.36
CA CYS A 159 -1.32 -13.94 -0.05
C CYS A 159 -2.37 -14.83 -0.72
N LYS A 160 -2.71 -14.50 -1.96
CA LYS A 160 -3.60 -15.28 -2.80
C LYS A 160 -2.88 -15.74 -4.06
N LEU A 161 -2.99 -17.03 -4.36
CA LEU A 161 -2.37 -17.71 -5.48
C LEU A 161 -3.48 -18.27 -6.36
N GLN A 162 -3.59 -17.76 -7.58
CA GLN A 162 -4.58 -18.23 -8.54
C GLN A 162 -3.90 -18.95 -9.70
N LEU A 163 -4.25 -20.22 -9.92
CA LEU A 163 -3.86 -20.92 -11.15
C LEU A 163 -4.64 -20.31 -12.33
N THR A 164 -3.90 -19.78 -13.31
CA THR A 164 -4.49 -19.14 -14.50
C THR A 164 -4.51 -20.08 -15.69
N ALA A 165 -3.44 -20.86 -15.90
CA ALA A 165 -3.37 -21.81 -17.00
C ALA A 165 -2.41 -22.97 -16.68
N THR A 166 -2.58 -24.07 -17.41
CA THR A 166 -1.66 -25.21 -17.38
C THR A 166 -1.45 -25.74 -18.78
N PHE A 167 -0.18 -26.00 -19.13
CA PHE A 167 0.23 -26.54 -20.42
C PHE A 167 1.15 -27.73 -20.19
N CYS A 168 1.08 -28.72 -21.08
CA CYS A 168 1.97 -29.87 -21.07
C CYS A 168 2.50 -30.07 -22.47
N PHE A 169 3.82 -30.02 -22.65
CA PHE A 169 4.45 -30.12 -23.97
C PHE A 169 5.73 -30.96 -23.90
N PRO A 170 6.11 -31.66 -24.99
CA PRO A 170 7.32 -32.47 -25.01
C PRO A 170 8.59 -31.60 -24.87
N SER A 171 9.60 -32.15 -24.19
CA SER A 171 10.93 -31.57 -24.06
C SER A 171 11.62 -31.49 -25.43
N LEU A 172 12.36 -30.42 -25.69
CA LEU A 172 13.11 -30.26 -26.94
C LEU A 172 14.26 -31.28 -27.08
N ASN A 173 14.80 -31.76 -25.94
CA ASN A 173 15.95 -32.65 -25.92
C ASN A 173 15.58 -34.12 -26.13
N ASN A 174 14.43 -34.54 -25.59
CA ASN A 174 13.93 -35.90 -25.75
C ASN A 174 12.39 -35.91 -25.79
N PRO A 175 11.78 -35.60 -26.95
CA PRO A 175 10.35 -35.33 -27.06
C PRO A 175 9.47 -36.57 -26.87
N SER A 176 10.04 -37.77 -26.90
CA SER A 176 9.33 -39.04 -26.76
C SER A 176 9.15 -39.48 -25.31
N ASP A 177 10.09 -39.16 -24.43
CA ASP A 177 10.14 -39.70 -23.05
C ASP A 177 10.13 -38.63 -21.97
N GLU A 178 10.25 -37.36 -22.35
CA GLU A 178 10.40 -36.25 -21.42
C GLU A 178 9.47 -35.10 -21.81
N PHE A 179 8.69 -34.65 -20.84
CA PHE A 179 7.68 -33.62 -20.98
C PHE A 179 7.88 -32.52 -19.94
N ILE A 180 7.47 -31.31 -20.31
CA ILE A 180 7.47 -30.13 -19.45
C ILE A 180 6.02 -29.77 -19.19
N MET A 181 5.67 -29.77 -17.91
CA MET A 181 4.40 -29.25 -17.43
C MET A 181 4.61 -27.82 -16.92
N GLN A 182 3.97 -26.88 -17.59
CA GLN A 182 4.00 -25.47 -17.27
C GLN A 182 2.72 -25.10 -16.53
N VAL A 183 2.85 -24.58 -15.32
CA VAL A 183 1.74 -24.05 -14.53
C VAL A 183 1.92 -22.55 -14.40
N GLN A 184 0.95 -21.79 -14.89
CA GLN A 184 0.90 -20.34 -14.74
C GLN A 184 0.07 -19.99 -13.52
N LEU A 185 0.60 -19.07 -12.72
CA LEU A 185 0.01 -18.60 -11.47
C LEU A 185 0.06 -17.08 -11.44
N GLU A 186 -1.00 -16.48 -10.93
CA GLU A 186 -1.02 -15.09 -10.53
C GLU A 186 -0.94 -15.03 -9.00
N VAL A 187 0.03 -14.27 -8.48
CA VAL A 187 0.20 -14.05 -7.04
C VAL A 187 -0.30 -12.67 -6.66
N SER A 188 -1.42 -12.63 -5.96
CA SER A 188 -1.95 -11.42 -5.34
C SER A 188 -1.45 -11.31 -3.91
N LEU A 189 -0.61 -10.31 -3.63
CA LEU A 189 -0.02 -10.11 -2.31
C LEU A 189 -1.06 -9.75 -1.23
N PHE A 190 -2.27 -9.31 -1.63
CA PHE A 190 -3.26 -8.75 -0.71
C PHE A 190 -4.67 -9.33 -0.92
N GLY A 191 -4.83 -10.64 -1.12
CA GLY A 191 -6.16 -11.25 -1.29
C GLY A 191 -6.82 -10.92 -2.64
N PRO A 192 -8.03 -11.40 -2.95
CA PRO A 192 -8.75 -11.04 -4.18
C PRO A 192 -9.33 -9.61 -4.14
N HIS A 193 -9.47 -8.96 -5.30
CA HIS A 193 -10.06 -7.61 -5.47
C HIS A 193 -9.24 -6.44 -4.89
N TRP A 194 -8.01 -6.70 -4.47
CA TRP A 194 -7.11 -5.68 -3.91
C TRP A 194 -6.64 -4.63 -4.94
N ASP A 195 -6.73 -4.98 -6.22
CA ASP A 195 -6.31 -4.23 -7.39
C ASP A 195 -7.46 -3.47 -8.06
N GLU A 196 -8.67 -3.56 -7.52
CA GLU A 196 -9.83 -2.83 -8.05
C GLU A 196 -9.67 -1.31 -7.88
N TYR A 197 -9.90 -0.57 -8.97
CA TYR A 197 -9.90 0.89 -8.95
C TYR A 197 -11.08 1.42 -8.11
N CYS A 198 -10.78 2.13 -7.02
CA CYS A 198 -11.78 2.95 -6.35
C CYS A 198 -12.04 4.21 -7.19
N ASN A 199 -13.10 4.18 -8.00
CA ASN A 199 -13.61 5.36 -8.69
C ASN A 199 -14.65 6.06 -7.79
N SER A 200 -14.26 7.04 -6.96
CA SER A 200 -15.24 7.97 -6.40
C SER A 200 -14.82 9.41 -6.62
N GLN A 201 -15.78 10.20 -7.11
CA GLN A 201 -15.68 11.67 -7.21
C GLN A 201 -15.81 12.34 -5.84
N ASP A 202 -16.09 11.57 -4.77
CA ASP A 202 -16.28 12.05 -3.41
C ASP A 202 -15.18 11.56 -2.47
N THR A 203 -14.47 12.51 -1.85
CA THR A 203 -13.27 12.31 -1.02
C THR A 203 -13.53 11.45 0.23
N GLU A 204 -14.76 11.50 0.76
CA GLU A 204 -15.18 10.75 1.95
C GLU A 204 -15.32 9.24 1.65
N MET A 205 -15.77 8.86 0.45
CA MET A 205 -15.86 7.45 0.03
C MET A 205 -14.53 6.83 -0.37
N VAL A 206 -13.56 7.62 -0.85
CA VAL A 206 -12.21 7.14 -1.23
C VAL A 206 -11.50 6.54 -0.01
N THR A 207 -11.51 7.25 1.11
CA THR A 207 -10.82 6.83 2.34
C THR A 207 -11.45 5.56 2.93
N ASP A 208 -12.77 5.43 2.85
CA ASP A 208 -13.50 4.24 3.32
C ASP A 208 -13.36 3.03 2.38
N CYS A 209 -13.27 3.25 1.06
CA CYS A 209 -12.99 2.19 0.07
C CYS A 209 -11.67 1.49 0.41
N TYR A 210 -10.61 2.28 0.58
CA TYR A 210 -9.27 1.75 0.85
C TYR A 210 -9.12 1.19 2.26
N ARG A 211 -9.77 1.78 3.27
CA ARG A 211 -9.80 1.23 4.62
C ARG A 211 -10.43 -0.17 4.64
N LYS A 212 -11.53 -0.39 3.92
CA LYS A 212 -12.18 -1.71 3.83
C LYS A 212 -11.27 -2.74 3.16
N THR A 213 -10.64 -2.40 2.04
CA THR A 213 -9.71 -3.31 1.35
C THR A 213 -8.51 -3.69 2.21
N VAL A 214 -7.94 -2.73 2.95
CA VAL A 214 -6.83 -3.02 3.88
C VAL A 214 -7.29 -3.86 5.07
N GLN A 215 -8.44 -3.55 5.66
CA GLN A 215 -9.00 -4.32 6.79
C GLN A 215 -9.42 -5.74 6.42
N HIS A 216 -9.80 -5.99 5.16
CA HIS A 216 -10.20 -7.32 4.72
C HIS A 216 -9.00 -8.23 4.39
N ASN A 217 -7.84 -7.63 4.13
CA ASN A 217 -6.65 -8.33 3.64
C ASN A 217 -5.45 -8.29 4.62
N LEU A 218 -5.63 -7.71 5.81
CA LEU A 218 -4.75 -7.86 6.98
C LEU A 218 -5.31 -8.95 7.91
#